data_AF-A0A7C3JN58-F1
#
_entry.id   AF-A0A7C3JN58-F1
#
_cell.length_a   1.000
_cell.length_b   1.000
_cell.length_c   1.000
_cell.angle_alpha   90.00
_cell.angle_beta   90.00
_cell.angle_gamma   90.00
#
_symmetry.space_group_name_H-M   'P 1'
#
loop_
_entity.id
_entity.type
_entity.pdbx_description
1 polymer ?
#
loop_
_entity_poly.entity_id
_entity_poly.type
_entity_poly.pdbx_seq_one_letter_code
_entity_poly.pdbx_strand_id
1 'polypeptide(L)'
;MHRVLEPAPVADRNRLALFNLGFRPFYLLAGAYGTLAVPLWALEYAGALPRGDPLWHAHEMLFGYAFAVIAGFLFTAVRNWTGRPTPAGAALAAVAALWVAARALAPLSLQAAGWAGMAFAV
;
A
#
# COMPACT_ATOMS: atom_id res chain seq x y z
N MET A 1 44.28 23.28 -18.28
CA MET A 1 42.84 23.29 -18.62
C MET A 1 42.27 21.89 -18.40
N HIS A 2 41.66 21.62 -17.24
CA HIS A 2 40.91 20.38 -17.01
C HIS A 2 39.52 20.54 -17.62
N ARG A 3 39.31 20.02 -18.84
CA ARG A 3 37.96 19.95 -19.43
C ARG A 3 37.19 18.91 -18.60
N VAL A 4 36.36 19.38 -17.67
CA VAL A 4 35.38 18.53 -16.99
C VAL A 4 34.52 17.93 -18.09
N LEU A 5 34.68 16.63 -18.35
CA LEU A 5 33.80 15.89 -19.22
C LEU A 5 32.44 15.88 -18.51
N GLU A 6 31.52 16.71 -18.98
CA GLU A 6 30.14 16.63 -18.53
C GLU A 6 29.66 15.21 -18.83
N PRO A 7 29.22 14.45 -17.80
CA PRO A 7 28.72 13.11 -18.03
C PRO A 7 27.56 13.20 -19.02
N ALA A 8 27.62 12.39 -20.08
CA ALA A 8 26.60 12.34 -21.11
C ALA A 8 25.20 12.25 -20.47
N PRO A 9 24.18 12.93 -21.02
CA PRO A 9 22.84 12.88 -20.46
C PRO A 9 22.38 11.42 -20.44
N VAL A 10 22.19 10.87 -19.24
CA VAL A 10 21.66 9.51 -19.07
C VAL A 10 20.19 9.53 -19.45
N ALA A 11 19.91 9.36 -20.74
CA ALA A 11 18.59 9.23 -21.29
C ALA A 11 18.30 7.75 -21.59
N ASP A 12 17.76 7.04 -20.60
CA ASP A 12 16.47 6.35 -20.78
C ASP A 12 15.85 6.09 -19.40
N ARG A 13 14.99 7.01 -18.97
CA ARG A 13 14.16 6.86 -17.78
C ARG A 13 12.91 6.11 -18.20
N ASN A 14 12.89 4.81 -17.88
CA ASN A 14 11.71 3.93 -17.95
C ASN A 14 10.40 4.72 -17.75
N ARG A 15 9.50 4.62 -18.73
CA ARG A 15 8.33 5.51 -18.97
C ARG A 15 7.33 5.62 -17.81
N LEU A 16 7.47 4.81 -16.76
CA LEU A 16 6.63 4.83 -15.56
C LEU A 16 7.49 5.08 -14.33
N ALA A 17 7.78 6.36 -14.05
CA ALA A 17 8.57 6.81 -12.89
C ALA A 17 8.02 6.30 -11.54
N LEU A 18 6.76 5.87 -11.50
CA LEU A 18 6.10 5.26 -10.35
C LEU A 18 6.79 3.97 -9.89
N PHE A 19 7.34 3.15 -10.79
CA PHE A 19 7.90 1.83 -10.47
C PHE A 19 9.44 1.81 -10.36
N ASN A 20 10.08 2.96 -10.50
CA ASN A 20 11.54 3.07 -10.44
C ASN A 20 12.07 3.04 -8.99
N LEU A 21 11.22 3.31 -7.99
CA LEU A 21 11.58 3.31 -6.58
C LEU A 21 10.47 2.61 -5.78
N GLY A 22 10.85 1.58 -4.99
CA GLY A 22 9.92 0.72 -4.25
C GLY A 22 8.95 1.46 -3.32
N PHE A 23 9.34 2.64 -2.82
CA PHE A 23 8.52 3.42 -1.91
C PHE A 23 7.36 4.16 -2.57
N ARG A 24 7.51 4.55 -3.84
CA ARG A 24 6.54 5.43 -4.53
C ARG A 24 5.15 4.83 -4.63
N PRO A 25 4.96 3.58 -5.09
CA PRO A 25 3.61 3.04 -5.21
C PRO A 25 2.95 2.85 -3.85
N PHE A 26 3.69 2.38 -2.84
CA PHE A 26 3.12 2.13 -1.51
C PHE A 26 2.73 3.40 -0.76
N TYR A 27 3.52 4.49 -0.86
CA TYR A 27 3.11 5.76 -0.28
C TYR A 27 1.93 6.39 -1.02
N LEU A 28 1.84 6.24 -2.35
CA LEU A 28 0.66 6.69 -3.08
C LEU A 28 -0.59 5.88 -2.70
N LEU A 29 -0.46 4.56 -2.56
CA LEU A 29 -1.55 3.70 -2.10
C LEU A 29 -1.99 4.07 -0.68
N ALA A 30 -1.05 4.30 0.24
CA ALA A 30 -1.34 4.76 1.61
C ALA A 30 -2.07 6.11 1.62
N GLY A 31 -1.59 7.08 0.83
CA GLY A 31 -2.20 8.40 0.71
C GLY A 31 -3.60 8.33 0.09
N ALA A 32 -3.78 7.59 -1.01
CA ALA A 32 -5.07 7.39 -1.65
C ALA A 32 -6.06 6.70 -0.71
N TYR A 33 -5.62 5.64 -0.04
CA TYR A 33 -6.43 4.91 0.93
C TYR A 33 -6.86 5.81 2.10
N GLY A 34 -5.92 6.55 2.72
CA GLY A 34 -6.22 7.48 3.80
C GLY A 34 -7.18 8.60 3.37
N THR A 35 -7.01 9.14 2.16
CA THR A 35 -7.88 10.19 1.59
C THR A 35 -9.32 9.71 1.41
N LEU A 36 -9.54 8.42 1.15
CA LEU A 36 -10.89 7.86 1.02
C LEU A 36 -11.46 7.43 2.38
N ALA A 37 -10.65 6.75 3.18
CA ALA A 37 -11.11 6.12 4.41
C ALA A 37 -11.40 7.13 5.52
N VAL A 38 -10.58 8.17 5.67
CA VAL A 38 -10.76 9.19 6.72
C VAL A 38 -12.09 9.93 6.57
N PRO A 39 -12.47 10.49 5.40
CA PRO A 39 -13.78 11.12 5.23
C PRO A 39 -14.94 10.15 5.46
N LEU A 40 -14.82 8.90 5.01
CA LEU A 40 -15.85 7.89 5.19
C LEU A 40 -16.11 7.62 6.68
N TRP A 41 -15.06 7.41 7.47
CA TRP A 41 -15.21 7.26 8.93
C TRP A 41 -15.66 8.54 9.62
N ALA A 42 -15.27 9.73 9.13
CA ALA A 42 -15.78 10.99 9.67
C ALA A 42 -17.30 11.09 9.50
N LEU A 43 -17.84 10.65 8.34
CA LEU A 43 -19.27 10.60 8.08
C LEU A 43 -19.98 9.56 8.95
N GLU A 44 -19.39 8.38 9.16
CA GLU A 44 -19.92 7.38 10.10
C GLU A 44 -19.96 7.93 11.54
N TYR A 45 -18.91 8.60 11.98
CA TYR A 45 -18.82 9.20 13.30
C TYR A 45 -19.83 10.33 13.49
N ALA A 46 -20.03 11.16 12.46
CA ALA A 46 -21.02 12.23 12.43
C ALA A 46 -22.47 11.73 12.33
N GLY A 47 -22.68 10.42 12.13
CA GLY A 47 -24.00 9.81 11.97
C GLY A 47 -24.64 10.02 10.59
N ALA A 48 -23.88 10.52 9.60
CA ALA A 48 -24.32 10.67 8.23
C ALA A 48 -24.28 9.35 7.44
N LEU A 49 -23.48 8.39 7.89
CA LEU A 49 -23.45 7.01 7.41
C LEU A 49 -23.74 6.05 8.59
N PRO A 50 -24.23 4.83 8.31
CA PRO A 50 -24.34 3.79 9.33
C PRO A 50 -22.98 3.56 10.02
N ARG A 51 -22.96 3.43 11.34
CA ARG A 51 -21.72 3.12 12.06
C ARG A 51 -21.15 1.78 11.59
N GLY A 52 -19.89 1.78 11.16
CA GLY A 52 -19.14 0.57 10.88
C GLY A 52 -18.78 -0.22 12.14
N ASP A 53 -18.42 -1.48 11.95
CA ASP A 53 -17.88 -2.35 13.00
C ASP A 53 -16.51 -1.82 13.48
N PRO A 54 -16.29 -1.60 14.79
CA PRO A 54 -14.99 -1.25 15.34
C PRO A 54 -13.86 -2.21 14.95
N LEU A 55 -14.15 -3.51 14.79
CA LEU A 55 -13.17 -4.50 14.33
C LEU A 55 -12.79 -4.29 12.87
N TRP A 56 -13.74 -3.87 12.03
CA TRP A 56 -13.47 -3.49 10.65
C TRP A 56 -12.58 -2.25 10.58
N HIS A 57 -12.87 -1.22 11.39
CA HIS A 57 -12.02 -0.05 11.50
C HIS A 57 -10.57 -0.41 11.89
N ALA A 58 -10.40 -1.25 12.92
CA ALA A 58 -9.08 -1.72 13.35
C ALA A 58 -8.37 -2.54 12.27
N HIS A 59 -9.09 -3.42 11.57
CA HIS A 59 -8.57 -4.21 10.46
C HIS A 59 -8.05 -3.31 9.33
N GLU A 60 -8.84 -2.33 8.93
CA GLU A 60 -8.52 -1.39 7.86
C GLU A 60 -7.37 -0.42 8.23
N MET A 61 -7.26 -0.03 9.50
CA MET A 61 -6.11 0.69 10.04
C MET A 61 -4.81 -0.13 9.92
N LEU A 62 -4.84 -1.40 10.32
CA LEU A 62 -3.65 -2.23 10.41
C LEU A 62 -3.20 -2.76 9.04
N PHE A 63 -4.11 -3.38 8.29
CA PHE A 63 -3.80 -4.07 7.03
C PHE A 63 -3.96 -3.18 5.79
N GLY A 64 -4.78 -2.13 5.88
CA GLY A 64 -4.88 -1.12 4.85
C GLY A 64 -3.78 -0.08 5.00
N TYR A 65 -4.01 0.89 5.87
CA TYR A 65 -3.17 2.07 5.97
C TYR A 65 -1.75 1.77 6.50
N ALA A 66 -1.64 1.20 7.71
CA ALA A 66 -0.34 1.00 8.35
C ALA A 66 0.56 0.07 7.55
N PHE A 67 0.02 -1.03 7.03
CA PHE A 67 0.78 -1.96 6.19
C PHE A 67 1.35 -1.30 4.93
N ALA A 68 0.56 -0.47 4.24
CA ALA A 68 1.04 0.27 3.06
C ALA A 68 2.19 1.22 3.41
N VAL A 69 2.08 1.95 4.52
CA VAL A 69 3.15 2.84 5.02
C VAL A 69 4.40 2.05 5.39
N ILE A 70 4.25 0.95 6.14
CA ILE A 70 5.37 0.07 6.55
C ILE A 70 6.08 -0.50 5.32
N ALA A 71 5.34 -1.01 4.33
CA ALA A 71 5.93 -1.54 3.11
C ALA A 71 6.72 -0.48 2.35
N GLY A 72 6.17 0.73 2.18
CA GLY A 72 6.87 1.86 1.54
C GLY A 72 8.14 2.27 2.28
N PHE A 73 8.08 2.32 3.62
CA PHE A 73 9.23 2.58 4.47
C PHE A 73 10.29 1.49 4.33
N LEU A 74 9.93 0.21 4.41
CA LEU A 74 10.87 -0.91 4.34
C LEU A 74 11.57 -0.99 2.99
N PHE A 75 10.88 -0.74 1.87
CA PHE A 75 11.54 -0.66 0.56
C PHE A 75 12.56 0.48 0.47
N THR A 76 12.43 1.52 1.28
CA THR A 76 13.45 2.57 1.38
C THR A 76 14.57 2.16 2.34
N ALA A 77 14.21 1.74 3.55
CA ALA A 77 15.13 1.45 4.64
C ALA A 77 16.05 0.27 4.33
N VAL A 78 15.52 -0.83 3.80
CA VAL A 78 16.30 -2.02 3.43
C VAL A 78 17.37 -1.65 2.40
N ARG A 79 16.99 -0.93 1.34
CA ARG A 79 17.94 -0.48 0.32
C ARG A 79 19.03 0.40 0.93
N ASN A 80 18.66 1.33 1.80
CA ASN A 80 19.58 2.29 2.39
C ASN A 80 20.55 1.65 3.39
N TRP A 81 20.08 0.73 4.23
CA TRP A 81 20.90 0.14 5.28
C TRP A 81 21.72 -1.05 4.82
N THR A 82 21.20 -1.84 3.90
CA THR A 82 21.88 -3.09 3.46
C THR A 82 22.63 -2.93 2.14
N GLY A 83 22.38 -1.85 1.38
CA GLY A 83 22.90 -1.68 0.03
C GLY A 83 22.34 -2.67 -1.00
N ARG A 84 21.42 -3.57 -0.61
CA ARG A 84 20.84 -4.56 -1.51
C ARG A 84 19.73 -3.96 -2.37
N PRO A 85 19.57 -4.43 -3.62
CA PRO A 85 18.47 -4.00 -4.47
C PRO A 85 17.13 -4.48 -3.88
N THR A 86 16.17 -3.56 -3.83
CA THR A 86 14.77 -3.86 -3.51
C THR A 86 13.98 -4.12 -4.80
N PRO A 87 12.84 -4.82 -4.75
CA PRO A 87 11.97 -5.03 -5.90
C PRO A 87 11.68 -3.72 -6.65
N ALA A 88 11.78 -3.75 -7.99
CA ALA A 88 11.50 -2.64 -8.88
C ALA A 88 10.76 -3.15 -10.14
N GLY A 89 10.17 -2.24 -10.91
CA GLY A 89 9.47 -2.59 -12.16
C GLY A 89 8.31 -3.57 -11.94
N ALA A 90 8.27 -4.65 -12.73
CA ALA A 90 7.16 -5.62 -12.73
C ALA A 90 6.96 -6.33 -11.38
N ALA A 91 8.04 -6.68 -10.68
CA ALA A 91 7.95 -7.32 -9.37
C ALA A 91 7.29 -6.40 -8.34
N LEU A 92 7.66 -5.11 -8.34
CA LEU A 92 7.04 -4.10 -7.48
C LEU A 92 5.56 -3.88 -7.83
N ALA A 93 5.24 -3.83 -9.13
CA ALA A 93 3.87 -3.73 -9.60
C ALA A 93 3.01 -4.92 -9.14
N ALA A 94 3.54 -6.15 -9.18
CA ALA A 94 2.85 -7.34 -8.70
C ALA A 94 2.55 -7.28 -7.20
N VAL A 95 3.51 -6.86 -6.37
CA VAL A 95 3.27 -6.72 -4.91
C VAL A 95 2.25 -5.61 -4.63
N ALA A 96 2.31 -4.48 -5.34
CA ALA A 96 1.32 -3.42 -5.22
C ALA A 96 -0.08 -3.88 -5.66
N ALA A 97 -0.20 -4.61 -6.77
CA ALA A 97 -1.45 -5.17 -7.26
C ALA A 97 -2.02 -6.21 -6.28
N LEU A 98 -1.18 -7.03 -5.67
CA LEU A 98 -1.58 -7.99 -4.65
C LEU A 98 -2.18 -7.29 -3.43
N TRP A 99 -1.58 -6.17 -2.99
CA TRP A 99 -2.14 -5.36 -1.90
C TRP A 99 -3.51 -4.79 -2.27
N VAL A 100 -3.67 -4.24 -3.48
CA VAL A 100 -4.96 -3.73 -3.96
C VAL A 100 -6.01 -4.85 -4.02
N ALA A 101 -5.65 -6.02 -4.53
CA ALA A 101 -6.54 -7.19 -4.57
C ALA A 101 -6.98 -7.62 -3.17
N ALA A 102 -6.06 -7.63 -2.20
CA ALA A 102 -6.39 -7.92 -0.81
C ALA A 102 -7.39 -6.93 -0.22
N ARG A 103 -7.31 -5.64 -0.58
CA ARG A 103 -8.28 -4.62 -0.15
C ARG A 103 -9.66 -4.81 -0.79
N ALA A 104 -9.69 -5.11 -2.08
CA ALA A 104 -10.95 -5.37 -2.79
C ALA A 104 -11.68 -6.63 -2.26
N LEU A 105 -10.93 -7.63 -1.79
CA LEU A 105 -11.47 -8.88 -1.25
C LEU A 105 -11.74 -8.84 0.26
N ALA A 106 -11.20 -7.86 0.99
CA ALA A 106 -11.35 -7.77 2.44
C ALA A 106 -12.81 -7.78 2.92
N PRO A 107 -13.76 -7.05 2.30
CA PRO A 107 -15.18 -7.13 2.68
C PRO A 107 -15.76 -8.54 2.56
N LEU A 108 -15.34 -9.28 1.52
CA LEU A 108 -15.80 -10.64 1.23
C LEU A 108 -15.26 -11.67 2.23
N SER A 109 -14.03 -11.45 2.72
CA SER A 109 -13.36 -12.34 3.66
C SER A 109 -13.96 -12.34 5.07
N LEU A 110 -14.47 -11.20 5.57
CA LEU A 110 -15.16 -11.16 6.87
C LEU A 110 -16.49 -11.90 6.83
N GLN A 111 -17.21 -11.81 5.71
CA GLN A 111 -18.43 -12.58 5.51
C GLN A 111 -18.10 -14.08 5.51
N ALA A 112 -17.08 -14.50 4.77
CA ALA A 112 -16.58 -15.88 4.74
C ALA A 112 -16.11 -16.42 6.11
N ALA A 113 -15.42 -15.59 6.90
CA ALA A 113 -14.97 -15.94 8.25
C ALA A 113 -16.14 -16.14 9.23
N GLY A 114 -17.25 -15.41 9.05
CA GLY A 114 -18.50 -15.64 9.77
C GLY A 114 -19.08 -17.04 9.54
N TRP A 115 -19.10 -17.51 8.29
CA TRP A 115 -19.57 -18.88 7.96
C TRP A 115 -18.63 -19.97 8.50
N ALA A 116 -17.30 -19.75 8.43
CA ALA A 116 -16.33 -20.68 8.99
C ALA A 116 -16.46 -20.79 10.52
N GLY A 117 -16.67 -19.66 11.21
CA GLY A 117 -16.95 -19.65 12.66
C GLY A 117 -18.20 -20.44 13.04
N MET A 118 -19.27 -20.38 12.22
CA MET A 118 -20.47 -21.21 12.44
C MET A 118 -20.21 -22.69 12.17
N ALA A 119 -19.35 -23.04 11.20
CA ALA A 119 -19.02 -24.41 10.86
C ALA A 119 -18.16 -25.13 11.93
N PHE A 120 -17.41 -24.38 12.73
CA PHE A 120 -16.58 -24.91 13.83
C PHE A 120 -17.17 -24.67 15.23
N ALA A 121 -18.39 -24.12 15.32
CA ALA A 121 -19.10 -23.89 16.59
C ALA A 121 -20.00 -25.07 17.02
N VAL A 122 -19.77 -26.28 16.48
CA VAL A 122 -20.43 -27.53 16.89
C VAL A 122 -19.46 -28.40 17.68
#